data_AF-A0A511KPG2-F1
#
_entry.id   AF-A0A511KPG2-F1
#
_cell.length_a   1.000
_cell.length_b   1.000
_cell.length_c   1.000
_cell.angle_alpha   90.00
_cell.angle_beta   90.00
_cell.angle_gamma   90.00
#
_symmetry.space_group_name_H-M   'P 1'
#
loop_
_entity.id
_entity.type
_entity.pdbx_description
1 polymer ?
#
loop_
_entity_poly.entity_id
_entity_poly.type
_entity_poly.pdbx_seq_one_letter_code
_entity_poly.pdbx_strand_id
1 'polypeptide(L)'
;MMPDHLTLLDRVERFLHPSGLFSVCDFYVSARETTSIAGVIGDVTSRQCSWLTRWFWLHWFELDHVDLHPSRRQYLEHRFATIKSFNARNGFVLPGLIRIPYYVSLHTSRRVDTSSANQAYEIDAGNTISASPSPLLMPTLSRQASTNEIPDLALGVSAALSRSRSRSSASKPKQRINRANSRSSDDSNKSDSVRIDIAPDLQLSAFHYGYRHWRVPYVDDPVHHEFRTFTYAFAWEDPRVDMEHLKINKDDSVLCITSGGCNALHYAIDAQPRRIHTVDFNPCQGHVLELKLACIYALEYEDFWLLFGEGRHPNFRELLDSKLSPFLTSHAYQYWRKNNHMFDSAFYMRGYSGHALRLAYWALRVTGMHGAVHKMCAAPTLEQQRKIWTSRIRPVLLSAFIRKVFLANPIFQWNSLGVPINQARVFLKETTTSQFAIDALDPIGLNSHVAKDNYFYQLCLEAKYTKDSCPLYLTREGFEKLKKDDGAALDCFRLHTDSIMNVMNRLGKDSLTIAVIMDLQDWFPNSVDSPPAPGSKPCELTQTIRTLRSALKPNGRVFFRSAGQEPWYLELYRREGFKVECIHKRPIGGKIPIDRVNMYASFYCATKK
;
A
#
# COMPACT_ATOMS: atom_id res chain seq x y z
N MET A 1 -7.39 46.72 -16.05
CA MET A 1 -6.32 45.90 -16.66
C MET A 1 -5.92 44.86 -15.62
N MET A 2 -5.97 43.56 -15.92
CA MET A 2 -5.49 42.56 -14.96
C MET A 2 -4.01 42.84 -14.67
N PRO A 3 -3.59 42.90 -13.39
CA PRO A 3 -2.17 43.04 -13.06
C PRO A 3 -1.39 41.84 -13.60
N ASP A 4 -0.08 42.03 -13.79
CA ASP A 4 0.85 40.95 -14.08
C ASP A 4 0.65 39.77 -13.11
N HIS A 5 0.71 38.55 -13.62
CA HIS A 5 0.39 37.32 -12.89
C HIS A 5 1.19 37.21 -11.58
N LEU A 6 2.47 37.56 -11.59
CA LEU A 6 3.33 37.47 -10.41
C LEU A 6 2.92 38.52 -9.37
N THR A 7 2.64 39.75 -9.82
CA THR A 7 2.17 40.84 -8.96
C THR A 7 0.82 40.52 -8.32
N LEU A 8 -0.08 39.84 -9.06
CA LEU A 8 -1.35 39.37 -8.52
C LEU A 8 -1.13 38.36 -7.39
N LEU A 9 -0.28 37.34 -7.61
CA LEU A 9 0.03 36.32 -6.61
C LEU A 9 0.66 36.92 -5.36
N ASP A 10 1.57 37.88 -5.50
CA ASP A 10 2.17 38.59 -4.36
C ASP A 10 1.12 39.39 -3.56
N ARG A 11 0.11 39.97 -4.22
CA ARG A 11 -0.99 40.63 -3.50
C ARG A 11 -1.88 39.61 -2.81
N VAL A 12 -2.21 38.49 -3.46
CA VAL A 12 -3.01 37.41 -2.85
C VAL A 12 -2.34 36.91 -1.58
N GLU A 13 -1.02 36.66 -1.57
CA GLU A 13 -0.29 36.24 -0.37
C GLU A 13 -0.46 37.22 0.81
N ARG A 14 -0.39 38.54 0.52
CA ARG A 14 -0.54 39.58 1.55
C ARG A 14 -1.92 39.58 2.20
N PHE A 15 -2.97 39.36 1.41
CA PHE A 15 -4.36 39.40 1.89
C PHE A 15 -4.89 38.04 2.35
N LEU A 16 -4.26 36.94 1.96
CA LEU A 16 -4.70 35.59 2.33
C LEU A 16 -4.46 35.38 3.82
N HIS A 17 -5.54 35.11 4.57
CA HIS A 17 -5.47 34.66 5.96
C HIS A 17 -4.52 33.44 6.07
N PRO A 18 -3.76 33.25 7.17
CA PRO A 18 -2.89 32.09 7.31
C PRO A 18 -3.59 30.76 6.99
N SER A 19 -4.80 30.52 7.52
CA SER A 19 -5.63 29.34 7.20
C SER A 19 -6.51 29.49 5.94
N GLY A 20 -6.36 30.56 5.19
CA GLY A 20 -7.14 30.84 3.99
C GLY A 20 -6.76 29.90 2.84
N LEU A 21 -7.76 29.49 2.07
CA LEU A 21 -7.58 28.64 0.90
C LEU A 21 -7.67 29.44 -0.39
N PHE A 22 -6.86 29.07 -1.37
CA PHE A 22 -6.90 29.60 -2.72
C PHE A 22 -6.73 28.48 -3.74
N SER A 23 -7.46 28.52 -4.85
CA SER A 23 -7.43 27.48 -5.88
C SER A 23 -7.08 28.07 -7.24
N VAL A 24 -6.28 27.34 -8.01
CA VAL A 24 -5.92 27.67 -9.38
C VAL A 24 -6.34 26.54 -10.30
N CYS A 25 -7.06 26.89 -11.36
CA CYS A 25 -7.33 26.04 -12.51
C CYS A 25 -6.72 26.73 -13.74
N ASP A 26 -5.69 26.12 -14.33
CA ASP A 26 -4.98 26.73 -15.47
C ASP A 26 -4.39 25.65 -16.40
N PHE A 27 -4.03 26.04 -17.61
CA PHE A 27 -3.26 25.22 -18.53
C PHE A 27 -1.77 25.22 -18.13
N TYR A 28 -0.99 24.24 -18.60
CA TYR A 28 0.44 24.19 -18.27
C TYR A 28 1.30 23.51 -19.33
N VAL A 29 2.58 23.89 -19.44
CA VAL A 29 3.58 23.16 -20.24
C VAL A 29 4.84 22.84 -19.40
N SER A 30 4.75 21.86 -18.52
CA SER A 30 5.86 21.53 -17.62
C SER A 30 6.87 20.59 -18.27
N ALA A 31 8.15 20.97 -18.20
CA ALA A 31 9.26 20.10 -18.57
C ALA A 31 9.39 18.94 -17.57
N ARG A 32 10.27 17.97 -17.89
CA ARG A 32 10.69 16.96 -16.92
C ARG A 32 11.50 17.66 -15.83
N GLU A 33 10.86 17.93 -14.69
CA GLU A 33 11.53 18.44 -13.50
C GLU A 33 12.17 17.30 -12.70
N THR A 34 13.40 17.54 -12.25
CA THR A 34 14.11 16.69 -11.27
C THR A 34 14.05 17.29 -9.86
N THR A 35 13.34 18.40 -9.67
CA THR A 35 13.24 19.14 -8.41
C THR A 35 12.46 18.32 -7.37
N SER A 36 12.94 18.35 -6.12
CA SER A 36 12.38 17.60 -4.98
C SER A 36 10.91 17.94 -4.69
N ILE A 37 10.50 19.17 -4.97
CA ILE A 37 9.21 19.75 -4.56
C ILE A 37 8.02 19.06 -5.26
N ALA A 38 8.09 18.86 -6.57
CA ALA A 38 7.02 18.18 -7.32
C ALA A 38 6.88 16.70 -6.89
N GLY A 39 8.01 16.07 -6.53
CA GLY A 39 8.07 14.73 -5.92
C GLY A 39 7.30 14.65 -4.62
N VAL A 40 7.48 15.67 -3.78
CA VAL A 40 6.96 15.75 -2.42
C VAL A 40 5.47 16.18 -2.37
N ILE A 41 4.99 16.95 -3.36
CA ILE A 41 3.57 17.30 -3.53
C ILE A 41 2.75 16.12 -4.09
N GLY A 42 3.43 15.14 -4.68
CA GLY A 42 2.86 13.94 -5.27
C GLY A 42 2.30 14.15 -6.68
N ASP A 43 3.06 14.89 -7.49
CA ASP A 43 2.58 15.57 -8.69
C ASP A 43 3.38 15.20 -9.97
N VAL A 44 4.39 14.33 -9.86
CA VAL A 44 5.46 14.21 -10.88
C VAL A 44 5.00 13.52 -12.16
N THR A 45 4.25 12.43 -12.08
CA THR A 45 3.99 11.57 -13.24
C THR A 45 3.03 12.18 -14.26
N SER A 46 1.98 12.84 -13.78
CA SER A 46 0.93 13.43 -14.63
C SER A 46 1.23 14.85 -15.08
N ARG A 47 2.23 15.50 -14.48
CA ARG A 47 2.71 16.86 -14.81
C ARG A 47 3.64 16.92 -16.02
N GLN A 48 4.32 15.84 -16.39
CA GLN A 48 5.35 15.93 -17.44
C GLN A 48 4.72 16.00 -18.84
N CYS A 49 5.10 17.04 -19.60
CA CYS A 49 4.79 17.14 -21.02
C CYS A 49 5.99 16.68 -21.87
N SER A 50 5.74 15.96 -22.97
CA SER A 50 6.77 15.68 -23.98
C SER A 50 7.30 16.98 -24.58
N TRP A 51 8.53 16.99 -25.12
CA TRP A 51 9.10 18.18 -25.77
C TRP A 51 8.18 18.74 -26.86
N LEU A 52 7.64 17.88 -27.73
CA LEU A 52 6.73 18.28 -28.80
C LEU A 52 5.44 18.90 -28.25
N THR A 53 4.85 18.28 -27.22
CA THR A 53 3.64 18.79 -26.58
C THR A 53 3.87 20.16 -25.95
N ARG A 54 5.03 20.39 -25.33
CA ARG A 54 5.36 21.70 -24.75
C ARG A 54 5.52 22.76 -25.83
N TRP A 55 6.33 22.47 -26.84
CA TRP A 55 6.60 23.39 -27.93
C TRP A 55 5.31 23.79 -28.65
N PHE A 56 4.48 22.80 -29.02
CA PHE A 56 3.21 23.02 -29.70
C PHE A 56 2.28 23.92 -28.88
N TRP A 57 2.02 23.57 -27.62
CA TRP A 57 1.08 24.36 -26.80
C TRP A 57 1.61 25.73 -26.45
N LEU A 58 2.92 25.89 -26.23
CA LEU A 58 3.52 27.19 -25.97
C LEU A 58 3.28 28.15 -27.14
N HIS A 59 3.53 27.71 -28.39
CA HIS A 59 3.31 28.54 -29.58
C HIS A 59 1.82 28.70 -29.91
N TRP A 60 1.00 27.69 -29.65
CA TRP A 60 -0.44 27.77 -29.87
C TRP A 60 -1.09 28.88 -29.04
N PHE A 61 -0.78 28.96 -27.74
CA PHE A 61 -1.31 30.00 -26.86
C PHE A 61 -0.68 31.38 -27.13
N GLU A 62 0.56 31.41 -27.63
CA GLU A 62 1.22 32.66 -28.06
C GLU A 62 0.49 33.35 -29.21
N LEU A 63 -0.17 32.59 -30.11
CA LEU A 63 -1.03 33.16 -31.17
C LEU A 63 -2.18 34.02 -30.63
N ASP A 64 -2.66 33.71 -29.43
CA ASP A 64 -3.70 34.47 -28.71
C ASP A 64 -3.11 35.43 -27.67
N HIS A 65 -1.79 35.69 -27.71
CA HIS A 65 -1.04 36.49 -26.73
C HIS A 65 -1.16 35.98 -25.27
N VAL A 66 -1.36 34.68 -25.08
CA VAL A 66 -1.39 34.04 -23.76
C VAL A 66 -0.04 33.38 -23.48
N ASP A 67 0.71 33.91 -22.51
CA ASP A 67 1.97 33.31 -22.09
C ASP A 67 1.75 32.10 -21.16
N LEU A 68 2.04 30.92 -21.70
CA LEU A 68 1.94 29.62 -21.02
C LEU A 68 3.29 29.16 -20.44
N HIS A 69 4.16 30.06 -19.99
CA HIS A 69 5.49 29.68 -19.51
C HIS A 69 5.45 28.76 -18.25
N PRO A 70 6.27 27.69 -18.17
CA PRO A 70 6.29 26.77 -17.02
C PRO A 70 6.58 27.43 -15.67
N SER A 71 7.26 28.58 -15.66
CA SER A 71 7.58 29.33 -14.43
C SER A 71 6.35 29.83 -13.67
N ARG A 72 5.20 30.00 -14.33
CA ARG A 72 3.96 30.47 -13.69
C ARG A 72 3.52 29.54 -12.56
N ARG A 73 3.49 28.24 -12.86
CA ARG A 73 3.16 27.19 -11.88
C ARG A 73 4.27 27.02 -10.85
N GLN A 74 5.54 27.08 -11.26
CA GLN A 74 6.67 26.98 -10.33
C GLN A 74 6.66 28.12 -9.31
N TYR A 75 6.34 29.34 -9.75
CA TYR A 75 6.25 30.50 -8.87
C TYR A 75 5.05 30.38 -7.92
N LEU A 76 3.90 29.90 -8.40
CA LEU A 76 2.75 29.59 -7.56
C LEU A 76 3.11 28.58 -6.44
N GLU A 77 3.73 27.46 -6.80
CA GLU A 77 4.18 26.42 -5.86
C GLU A 77 5.33 26.90 -4.95
N HIS A 78 6.09 27.90 -5.39
CA HIS A 78 7.12 28.53 -4.57
C HIS A 78 6.52 29.48 -3.53
N ARG A 79 5.60 30.37 -3.92
CA ARG A 79 5.00 31.37 -3.02
C ARG A 79 3.98 30.78 -2.07
N PHE A 80 3.17 29.81 -2.50
CA PHE A 80 2.13 29.19 -1.69
C PHE A 80 2.46 27.74 -1.34
N ALA A 81 1.81 27.24 -0.28
CA ALA A 81 1.86 25.85 0.10
C ALA A 81 0.78 25.05 -0.63
N THR A 82 1.18 24.06 -1.44
CA THR A 82 0.23 23.20 -2.16
C THR A 82 -0.35 22.12 -1.26
N ILE A 83 -1.67 22.13 -1.06
CA ILE A 83 -2.43 21.11 -0.32
C ILE A 83 -2.83 19.95 -1.24
N LYS A 84 -3.28 20.29 -2.45
CA LYS A 84 -3.76 19.30 -3.43
C LYS A 84 -3.37 19.71 -4.82
N SER A 85 -3.02 18.74 -5.65
CA SER A 85 -2.84 18.95 -7.08
C SER A 85 -3.48 17.80 -7.87
N PHE A 86 -4.16 18.18 -8.95
CA PHE A 86 -4.74 17.28 -9.93
C PHE A 86 -4.30 17.74 -11.32
N ASN A 87 -3.62 16.86 -12.07
CA ASN A 87 -3.29 17.12 -13.47
C ASN A 87 -4.10 16.22 -14.39
N ALA A 88 -4.58 16.80 -15.48
CA ALA A 88 -5.28 16.07 -16.51
C ALA A 88 -5.05 16.69 -17.89
N ARG A 89 -5.70 16.07 -18.87
CA ARG A 89 -5.65 16.43 -20.27
C ARG A 89 -7.07 16.52 -20.77
N ASN A 90 -7.47 17.64 -21.35
CA ASN A 90 -8.80 17.75 -21.95
C ASN A 90 -8.86 16.96 -23.27
N GLY A 91 -10.08 16.60 -23.70
CA GLY A 91 -10.31 16.12 -25.05
C GLY A 91 -10.55 17.32 -25.96
N PHE A 92 -9.49 17.89 -26.53
CA PHE A 92 -9.62 18.90 -27.58
C PHE A 92 -9.96 18.22 -28.93
N VAL A 93 -10.11 19.00 -29.98
CA VAL A 93 -10.48 18.59 -31.35
C VAL A 93 -9.73 17.30 -31.75
N LEU A 94 -10.47 16.28 -32.19
CA LEU A 94 -10.04 14.89 -32.44
C LEU A 94 -9.61 14.14 -31.15
N PRO A 95 -10.54 13.40 -30.51
CA PRO A 95 -10.29 12.63 -29.28
C PRO A 95 -9.11 11.66 -29.43
N GLY A 96 -7.93 12.04 -28.93
CA GLY A 96 -6.74 11.18 -28.93
C GLY A 96 -5.49 11.80 -29.54
N LEU A 97 -5.61 12.78 -30.42
CA LEU A 97 -4.44 13.44 -31.05
C LEU A 97 -4.05 14.74 -30.36
N ILE A 98 -5.02 15.61 -30.08
CA ILE A 98 -4.76 16.94 -29.52
C ILE A 98 -5.41 17.02 -28.14
N ARG A 99 -4.60 17.16 -27.09
CA ARG A 99 -5.08 17.24 -25.71
C ARG A 99 -4.34 18.32 -24.93
N ILE A 100 -5.07 19.31 -24.45
CA ILE A 100 -4.52 20.43 -23.69
C ILE A 100 -4.26 19.99 -22.24
N PRO A 101 -3.02 20.08 -21.75
CA PRO A 101 -2.68 19.97 -20.33
C PRO A 101 -3.38 21.01 -19.48
N TYR A 102 -4.08 20.58 -18.43
CA TYR A 102 -4.58 21.48 -17.39
C TYR A 102 -4.34 20.90 -15.99
N TYR A 103 -4.26 21.77 -15.00
CA TYR A 103 -4.15 21.40 -13.60
C TYR A 103 -5.19 22.14 -12.77
N VAL A 104 -5.62 21.49 -11.68
CA VAL A 104 -6.41 22.09 -10.61
C VAL A 104 -5.63 21.89 -9.33
N SER A 105 -5.33 22.98 -8.63
CA SER A 105 -4.51 22.93 -7.42
C SER A 105 -5.11 23.78 -6.32
N LEU A 106 -5.03 23.27 -5.10
CA LEU A 106 -5.48 23.93 -3.89
C LEU A 106 -4.26 24.31 -3.06
N HIS A 107 -4.23 25.57 -2.62
CA HIS A 107 -3.12 26.20 -1.94
C HIS A 107 -3.55 26.88 -0.65
N THR A 108 -2.60 27.08 0.25
CA THR A 108 -2.74 27.86 1.47
C THR A 108 -1.50 28.73 1.71
N SER A 109 -1.57 29.62 2.71
CA SER A 109 -0.40 30.37 3.15
C SER A 109 0.64 29.44 3.75
N ARG A 110 1.93 29.70 3.49
CA ARG A 110 3.02 28.99 4.18
C ARG A 110 3.10 29.30 5.68
N ARG A 111 2.32 30.28 6.15
CA ARG A 111 2.21 30.70 7.55
C ARG A 111 1.25 29.84 8.37
N VAL A 112 0.61 28.82 7.78
CA VAL A 112 -0.21 27.84 8.53
C VAL A 112 0.63 27.14 9.58
N ASP A 113 0.04 26.91 10.76
CA ASP A 113 0.64 26.04 11.77
C ASP A 113 0.62 24.58 11.28
N THR A 114 1.81 24.00 11.09
CA THR A 114 1.99 22.60 10.68
C THR A 114 2.57 21.73 11.81
N SER A 115 2.56 22.20 13.06
CA SER A 115 3.17 21.53 14.21
C SER A 115 2.67 20.09 14.40
N SER A 116 1.36 19.87 14.30
CA SER A 116 0.74 18.54 14.42
C SER A 116 1.16 17.60 13.29
N ALA A 117 1.26 18.10 12.06
CA ALA A 117 1.70 17.30 10.93
C ALA A 117 3.21 17.03 10.96
N ASN A 118 4.02 17.98 11.47
CA ASN A 118 5.44 17.78 11.72
C ASN A 118 5.64 16.67 12.77
N GLN A 119 4.88 16.70 13.87
CA GLN A 119 4.88 15.61 14.87
C GLN A 119 4.51 14.26 14.23
N ALA A 120 3.48 14.24 13.37
CA ALA A 120 3.03 13.04 12.67
C ALA A 120 4.07 12.50 11.68
N TYR A 121 4.84 13.39 11.04
CA TYR A 121 5.88 13.03 10.10
C TYR A 121 7.16 12.60 10.82
N GLU A 122 7.64 13.39 11.76
CA GLU A 122 8.95 13.20 12.37
C GLU A 122 8.93 12.11 13.43
N ILE A 123 7.96 12.16 14.34
CA ILE A 123 7.93 11.29 15.52
C ILE A 123 7.07 10.07 15.24
N ASP A 124 5.83 10.27 14.74
CA ASP A 124 4.93 9.13 14.56
C ASP A 124 5.29 8.25 13.38
N ALA A 125 5.94 8.78 12.36
CA ALA A 125 6.41 8.00 11.21
C ALA A 125 7.92 7.72 11.26
N GLY A 126 8.62 8.18 12.31
CA GLY A 126 10.05 7.94 12.53
C GLY A 126 10.95 8.62 11.50
N ASN A 127 10.55 9.75 10.91
CA ASN A 127 11.42 10.47 10.00
C ASN A 127 12.32 11.42 10.81
N THR A 128 13.61 11.12 10.93
CA THR A 128 14.56 12.03 11.56
C THR A 128 15.05 13.08 10.55
N ILE A 129 14.77 14.36 10.79
CA ILE A 129 15.53 15.45 10.15
C ILE A 129 16.88 15.47 10.87
N SER A 130 17.94 14.97 10.21
CA SER A 130 19.30 15.22 10.68
C SER A 130 19.45 16.73 10.87
N ALA A 131 19.98 17.17 12.02
CA ALA A 131 20.23 18.56 12.39
C ALA A 131 21.34 19.22 11.53
N SER A 132 21.35 18.95 10.22
CA SER A 132 22.01 19.72 9.19
C SER A 132 20.94 20.55 8.45
N PRO A 133 21.24 21.80 8.06
CA PRO A 133 20.29 22.76 7.48
C PRO A 133 19.87 22.40 6.05
N SER A 134 19.24 21.25 5.86
CA SER A 134 18.60 20.85 4.61
C SER A 134 17.66 19.66 4.80
N PRO A 135 16.35 19.81 4.52
CA PRO A 135 15.47 18.67 4.26
C PRO A 135 15.75 18.06 2.88
N LEU A 136 16.76 18.57 2.17
CA LEU A 136 17.25 18.05 0.89
C LEU A 136 18.13 16.80 1.03
N LEU A 137 18.24 16.21 2.22
CA LEU A 137 18.55 14.79 2.30
C LEU A 137 17.29 14.00 1.92
N MET A 138 17.00 14.04 0.62
CA MET A 138 16.46 12.89 -0.10
C MET A 138 17.08 11.60 0.46
N PRO A 139 16.38 10.47 0.45
CA PRO A 139 17.06 9.20 0.56
C PRO A 139 17.85 8.99 -0.75
N THR A 140 18.99 9.68 -0.89
CA THR A 140 20.02 9.36 -1.90
C THR A 140 20.58 7.95 -1.67
N LEU A 141 20.29 7.35 -0.51
CA LEU A 141 20.48 5.93 -0.23
C LEU A 141 19.46 5.02 -0.92
N SER A 142 18.26 5.46 -1.30
CA SER A 142 17.24 4.59 -1.93
C SER A 142 17.53 4.27 -3.40
N ARG A 143 18.25 5.13 -4.13
CA ARG A 143 18.45 4.93 -5.58
C ARG A 143 19.43 3.81 -5.94
N GLN A 144 20.27 3.38 -4.99
CA GLN A 144 21.18 2.25 -5.16
C GLN A 144 20.75 0.99 -4.38
N ALA A 145 19.87 1.11 -3.38
CA ALA A 145 19.42 -0.01 -2.57
C ALA A 145 18.15 -0.69 -3.14
N SER A 146 17.27 0.04 -3.82
CA SER A 146 15.98 -0.50 -4.28
C SER A 146 16.08 -1.66 -5.27
N THR A 147 17.19 -1.78 -6.02
CA THR A 147 17.37 -2.86 -7.01
C THR A 147 17.81 -4.19 -6.40
N ASN A 148 18.31 -4.21 -5.16
CA ASN A 148 18.78 -5.42 -4.48
C ASN A 148 17.85 -5.86 -3.33
N GLU A 149 16.83 -5.07 -2.99
CA GLU A 149 15.89 -5.34 -1.89
C GLU A 149 14.60 -6.01 -2.35
N ILE A 150 14.44 -6.20 -3.66
CA ILE A 150 13.33 -6.91 -4.27
C ILE A 150 13.86 -8.30 -4.66
N PRO A 151 13.45 -9.39 -3.99
CA PRO A 151 13.58 -10.71 -4.59
C PRO A 151 12.78 -10.65 -5.89
N ASP A 152 13.42 -10.91 -7.03
CA ASP A 152 12.88 -10.78 -8.40
C ASP A 152 11.35 -11.00 -8.45
N LEU A 153 10.58 -9.91 -8.28
CA LEU A 153 9.12 -9.95 -8.15
C LEU A 153 8.55 -10.04 -9.56
N ALA A 154 8.73 -11.21 -10.16
CA ALA A 154 8.31 -11.52 -11.51
C ALA A 154 6.79 -11.75 -11.55
N LEU A 155 6.01 -10.71 -11.19
CA LEU A 155 4.57 -10.68 -11.42
C LEU A 155 4.31 -10.75 -12.93
N GLY A 156 3.49 -11.73 -13.32
CA GLY A 156 3.37 -12.37 -14.64
C GLY A 156 2.94 -11.53 -15.86
N VAL A 157 3.22 -10.23 -15.88
CA VAL A 157 3.23 -9.40 -17.10
C VAL A 157 4.48 -8.51 -17.15
N SER A 158 4.97 -8.04 -16.00
CA SER A 158 6.22 -7.26 -15.89
C SER A 158 7.45 -8.09 -16.24
N ALA A 159 7.46 -9.39 -15.91
CA ALA A 159 8.55 -10.32 -16.24
C ALA A 159 8.71 -10.61 -17.75
N ALA A 160 7.61 -10.58 -18.50
CA ALA A 160 7.65 -10.74 -19.96
C ALA A 160 8.21 -9.48 -20.65
N LEU A 161 7.99 -8.31 -20.04
CA LEU A 161 8.48 -7.02 -20.56
C LEU A 161 9.93 -6.73 -20.13
N SER A 162 10.37 -7.18 -18.96
CA SER A 162 11.75 -6.98 -18.46
C SER A 162 12.77 -7.84 -19.21
N ARG A 163 12.41 -9.06 -19.64
CA ARG A 163 13.27 -9.93 -20.48
C ARG A 163 13.61 -9.35 -21.85
N SER A 164 12.83 -8.38 -22.34
CA SER A 164 13.07 -7.75 -23.66
C SER A 164 14.13 -6.63 -23.62
N ARG A 165 14.57 -6.15 -22.45
CA ARG A 165 15.43 -4.96 -22.35
C ARG A 165 16.82 -5.19 -21.73
N SER A 166 17.14 -6.40 -21.28
CA SER A 166 18.47 -6.74 -20.76
C SER A 166 19.47 -7.08 -21.87
N ARG A 167 19.71 -6.14 -22.81
CA ARG A 167 20.90 -6.10 -23.67
C ARG A 167 21.23 -4.64 -23.98
N SER A 168 22.05 -4.00 -23.15
CA SER A 168 23.07 -3.02 -23.60
C SER A 168 23.91 -2.44 -22.45
N SER A 169 25.22 -2.64 -22.60
CA SER A 169 26.36 -1.77 -22.25
C SER A 169 26.41 -1.06 -20.88
N ALA A 170 27.19 -1.64 -19.96
CA ALA A 170 27.78 -0.93 -18.83
C ALA A 170 29.06 -0.19 -19.26
N SER A 171 29.07 1.14 -19.20
CA SER A 171 30.29 1.96 -19.15
C SER A 171 30.27 2.79 -17.87
N LYS A 172 31.28 2.59 -17.01
CA LYS A 172 31.49 3.32 -15.75
C LYS A 172 32.31 4.59 -16.00
N PRO A 173 31.95 5.77 -15.46
CA PRO A 173 32.92 6.82 -15.22
C PRO A 173 33.47 6.74 -13.78
N LYS A 174 34.80 6.78 -13.67
CA LYS A 174 35.54 6.98 -12.41
C LYS A 174 35.54 8.48 -12.08
N GLN A 175 35.13 8.86 -10.87
CA GLN A 175 35.55 10.13 -10.27
C GLN A 175 35.99 9.91 -8.81
N ARG A 176 37.29 10.14 -8.58
CA ARG A 176 37.94 10.29 -7.27
C ARG A 176 37.60 11.69 -6.74
N ILE A 177 37.17 11.78 -5.48
CA ILE A 177 37.20 13.05 -4.74
C ILE A 177 38.07 12.82 -3.50
N ASN A 178 39.16 13.58 -3.44
CA ASN A 178 40.12 13.60 -2.34
C ASN A 178 39.51 14.30 -1.12
N ARG A 179 39.64 13.68 0.07
CA ARG A 179 39.39 14.32 1.36
C ARG A 179 40.58 15.21 1.72
N ALA A 180 40.34 16.51 1.91
CA ALA A 180 41.28 17.39 2.59
C ALA A 180 40.85 17.54 4.07
N ASN A 181 41.78 17.20 4.96
CA ASN A 181 41.71 17.51 6.38
C ASN A 181 42.01 18.99 6.60
N SER A 182 41.27 19.67 7.47
CA SER A 182 41.80 20.79 8.24
C SER A 182 41.24 20.75 9.67
N ARG A 183 42.14 20.95 10.62
CA ARG A 183 41.96 21.04 12.08
C ARG A 183 42.19 22.49 12.50
N SER A 184 41.81 22.78 13.76
CA SER A 184 42.05 23.98 14.60
C SER A 184 40.91 25.02 14.57
N SER A 185 40.46 25.63 15.67
CA SER A 185 40.94 25.74 17.06
C SER A 185 39.80 26.26 17.96
N ASP A 186 39.90 26.01 19.28
CA ASP A 186 39.11 26.63 20.35
C ASP A 186 39.19 28.17 20.34
N ASP A 187 38.11 28.89 20.68
CA ASP A 187 38.01 29.68 21.92
C ASP A 187 36.60 30.28 22.15
N SER A 188 36.35 30.56 23.42
CA SER A 188 35.15 31.06 24.10
C SER A 188 34.65 32.46 23.69
N ASN A 189 33.32 32.63 23.53
CA ASN A 189 32.56 33.76 24.13
C ASN A 189 31.04 33.66 23.92
N LYS A 190 30.30 34.08 24.96
CA LYS A 190 28.85 34.34 24.93
C LYS A 190 28.53 35.38 23.86
N SER A 191 27.65 35.04 22.92
CA SER A 191 26.86 36.03 22.19
C SER A 191 25.42 35.52 22.13
N ASP A 192 24.48 36.34 22.61
CA ASP A 192 23.05 36.20 22.34
C ASP A 192 22.84 36.12 20.82
N SER A 193 22.76 34.90 20.28
CA SER A 193 22.44 34.71 18.88
C SER A 193 20.94 34.82 18.74
N VAL A 194 20.49 36.00 18.33
CA VAL A 194 19.24 36.12 17.58
C VAL A 194 19.30 35.07 16.48
N ARG A 195 18.44 34.06 16.59
CA ARG A 195 18.27 33.01 15.59
C ARG A 195 17.64 33.68 14.36
N ILE A 196 18.47 34.28 13.52
CA ILE A 196 18.04 34.66 12.18
C ILE A 196 18.10 33.37 11.38
N ASP A 197 16.95 32.74 11.20
CA ASP A 197 16.80 31.58 10.32
C ASP A 197 17.03 32.03 8.87
N ILE A 198 18.31 32.07 8.47
CA ILE A 198 18.73 32.22 7.07
C ILE A 198 18.85 30.81 6.48
N ALA A 199 17.74 30.08 6.45
CA ALA A 199 17.56 28.92 5.59
C ALA A 199 16.45 29.26 4.60
N PRO A 200 16.54 28.89 3.30
CA PRO A 200 15.37 29.00 2.44
C PRO A 200 14.25 28.19 3.09
N ASP A 201 13.12 28.84 3.37
CA ASP A 201 11.93 28.24 4.00
C ASP A 201 11.80 26.78 3.56
N LEU A 202 11.98 25.85 4.51
CA LEU A 202 11.87 24.42 4.23
C LEU A 202 10.51 24.16 3.58
N GLN A 203 10.50 23.80 2.31
CA GLN A 203 9.24 23.55 1.62
C GLN A 203 8.66 22.22 2.09
N LEU A 204 7.74 22.30 3.04
CA LEU A 204 6.97 21.17 3.53
C LEU A 204 6.05 20.61 2.43
N SER A 205 5.70 19.33 2.58
CA SER A 205 4.86 18.61 1.63
C SER A 205 3.37 18.89 1.79
N ALA A 206 2.57 18.45 0.80
CA ALA A 206 1.11 18.48 0.87
C ALA A 206 0.53 17.77 2.10
N PHE A 207 1.26 16.81 2.69
CA PHE A 207 0.88 16.16 3.95
C PHE A 207 0.82 17.15 5.11
N HIS A 208 1.71 18.14 5.15
CA HIS A 208 1.85 19.07 6.26
C HIS A 208 0.77 20.15 6.29
N TYR A 209 0.24 20.48 5.12
CA TYR A 209 -0.79 21.51 4.95
C TYR A 209 -2.19 20.93 4.75
N GLY A 210 -2.29 19.61 4.59
CA GLY A 210 -3.57 18.93 4.39
C GLY A 210 -4.40 18.84 5.66
N TYR A 211 -5.71 18.74 5.49
CA TYR A 211 -6.65 18.77 6.61
C TYR A 211 -6.49 17.55 7.54
N ARG A 212 -6.50 16.34 6.97
CA ARG A 212 -6.21 15.09 7.69
C ARG A 212 -5.67 14.05 6.74
N HIS A 213 -4.42 13.63 6.96
CA HIS A 213 -3.75 12.65 6.12
C HIS A 213 -3.11 11.55 6.95
N TRP A 214 -3.36 10.30 6.57
CA TRP A 214 -2.79 9.11 7.20
C TRP A 214 -1.54 8.60 6.49
N ARG A 215 -1.37 8.99 5.22
CA ARG A 215 -0.26 8.53 4.39
C ARG A 215 0.91 9.47 4.46
N VAL A 216 2.05 8.94 4.91
CA VAL A 216 3.31 9.65 4.98
C VAL A 216 3.74 10.00 3.55
N PRO A 217 4.32 11.20 3.32
CA PRO A 217 4.89 11.57 2.03
C PRO A 217 5.83 10.52 1.49
N TYR A 218 5.70 10.22 0.20
CA TYR A 218 6.63 9.39 -0.54
C TYR A 218 6.89 10.01 -1.91
N VAL A 219 8.02 9.68 -2.51
CA VAL A 219 8.37 10.10 -3.86
C VAL A 219 8.19 8.90 -4.78
N ASP A 220 7.56 9.10 -5.94
CA ASP A 220 7.44 8.05 -6.96
C ASP A 220 8.84 7.61 -7.43
N ASP A 221 9.22 6.37 -7.11
CA ASP A 221 10.38 5.69 -7.71
C ASP A 221 9.98 5.11 -9.07
N PRO A 222 10.87 5.05 -10.08
CA PRO A 222 10.60 4.40 -11.35
C PRO A 222 9.95 3.01 -11.24
N VAL A 223 10.30 2.21 -10.23
CA VAL A 223 9.70 0.90 -9.97
C VAL A 223 8.22 0.99 -9.63
N HIS A 224 7.76 2.08 -9.03
CA HIS A 224 6.34 2.30 -8.72
C HIS A 224 5.49 2.35 -10.01
N HIS A 225 6.07 2.76 -11.14
CA HIS A 225 5.37 2.79 -12.43
C HIS A 225 5.14 1.40 -13.04
N GLU A 226 5.79 0.37 -12.51
CA GLU A 226 5.53 -1.02 -12.91
C GLU A 226 4.19 -1.51 -12.34
N PHE A 227 3.77 -0.96 -11.19
CA PHE A 227 2.46 -1.26 -10.60
C PHE A 227 1.37 -0.42 -11.24
N ARG A 228 0.55 -1.04 -12.09
CA ARG A 228 -0.59 -0.37 -12.74
C ARG A 228 -1.82 -0.29 -11.84
N THR A 229 -1.91 -1.17 -10.85
CA THR A 229 -3.07 -1.28 -9.94
C THR A 229 -2.68 -2.00 -8.65
N PHE A 230 -3.61 -2.08 -7.70
CA PHE A 230 -3.46 -2.79 -6.44
C PHE A 230 -3.41 -4.31 -6.65
N THR A 231 -2.65 -5.00 -5.81
CA THR A 231 -2.53 -6.48 -5.88
C THR A 231 -3.73 -7.14 -5.25
N TYR A 232 -4.13 -6.70 -4.05
CA TYR A 232 -5.19 -7.32 -3.26
C TYR A 232 -6.18 -6.26 -2.78
N ALA A 233 -7.48 -6.46 -3.04
CA ALA A 233 -8.55 -5.60 -2.51
C ALA A 233 -8.96 -5.95 -1.06
N PHE A 234 -8.50 -7.09 -0.54
CA PHE A 234 -8.83 -7.66 0.76
C PHE A 234 -7.67 -8.54 1.26
N ALA A 235 -7.66 -8.86 2.56
CA ALA A 235 -6.63 -9.70 3.18
C ALA A 235 -7.07 -11.19 3.25
N TRP A 236 -6.10 -12.10 3.30
CA TRP A 236 -6.29 -13.56 3.39
C TRP A 236 -5.85 -14.10 4.76
N GLU A 237 -5.83 -13.25 5.78
CA GLU A 237 -5.50 -13.59 7.15
C GLU A 237 -6.69 -13.26 8.04
N ASP A 238 -7.12 -14.23 8.85
CA ASP A 238 -8.23 -14.04 9.75
C ASP A 238 -7.85 -13.12 10.93
N PRO A 239 -8.36 -11.87 10.99
CA PRO A 239 -8.01 -10.97 12.08
C PRO A 239 -8.64 -11.41 13.41
N ARG A 240 -9.67 -12.28 13.42
CA ARG A 240 -10.24 -12.81 14.67
C ARG A 240 -9.19 -13.66 15.40
N VAL A 241 -8.51 -14.53 14.66
CA VAL A 241 -7.40 -15.33 15.18
C VAL A 241 -6.20 -14.43 15.53
N ASP A 242 -5.96 -13.37 14.77
CA ASP A 242 -4.93 -12.40 15.17
C ASP A 242 -5.22 -11.81 16.56
N MET A 243 -6.45 -11.34 16.83
CA MET A 243 -6.80 -10.74 18.12
C MET A 243 -6.70 -11.70 19.30
N GLU A 244 -6.91 -13.01 19.06
CA GLU A 244 -6.72 -14.05 20.08
C GLU A 244 -5.26 -14.15 20.56
N HIS A 245 -4.27 -13.89 19.69
CA HIS A 245 -2.85 -14.17 19.98
C HIS A 245 -1.97 -12.91 20.04
N LEU A 246 -2.26 -11.89 19.24
CA LEU A 246 -1.51 -10.63 19.24
C LEU A 246 -1.70 -9.90 20.55
N LYS A 247 -2.88 -9.95 21.18
CA LYS A 247 -3.18 -9.25 22.45
C LYS A 247 -2.74 -7.79 22.40
N ILE A 248 -3.13 -7.08 21.34
CA ILE A 248 -2.81 -5.68 21.11
C ILE A 248 -3.50 -4.82 22.19
N ASN A 249 -2.80 -3.82 22.70
CA ASN A 249 -3.31 -2.83 23.66
C ASN A 249 -3.02 -1.39 23.19
N LYS A 250 -3.49 -0.41 23.98
CA LYS A 250 -3.40 1.02 23.67
C LYS A 250 -2.00 1.60 23.61
N ASP A 251 -1.00 0.94 24.20
CA ASP A 251 0.40 1.38 24.18
C ASP A 251 1.18 0.81 22.98
N ASP A 252 0.60 -0.17 22.29
CA ASP A 252 1.27 -0.88 21.22
C ASP A 252 1.48 -0.02 19.97
N SER A 253 2.65 -0.23 19.35
CA SER A 253 2.98 0.25 18.02
C SER A 253 3.10 -0.96 17.11
N VAL A 254 2.13 -1.10 16.22
CA VAL A 254 1.95 -2.28 15.37
C VAL A 254 2.43 -1.95 13.97
N LEU A 255 3.36 -2.74 13.44
CA LEU A 255 3.68 -2.73 12.02
C LEU A 255 2.94 -3.86 11.31
N CYS A 256 2.27 -3.60 10.19
CA CYS A 256 1.68 -4.64 9.36
C CYS A 256 1.83 -4.33 7.87
N ILE A 257 1.81 -5.38 7.05
CA ILE A 257 1.72 -5.20 5.59
C ILE A 257 0.33 -4.63 5.25
N THR A 258 0.27 -3.66 4.33
CA THR A 258 -0.98 -2.94 4.02
C THR A 258 -2.03 -3.87 3.43
N SER A 259 -1.68 -4.69 2.43
CA SER A 259 -2.63 -5.55 1.72
C SER A 259 -3.86 -4.72 1.27
N GLY A 260 -5.08 -5.19 1.53
CA GLY A 260 -6.32 -4.43 1.33
C GLY A 260 -6.72 -3.52 2.51
N GLY A 261 -5.90 -3.40 3.55
CA GLY A 261 -6.17 -2.59 4.75
C GLY A 261 -7.15 -3.21 5.76
N CYS A 262 -7.68 -4.41 5.48
CA CYS A 262 -8.74 -5.03 6.27
C CYS A 262 -8.32 -5.33 7.71
N ASN A 263 -7.14 -5.91 7.91
CA ASN A 263 -6.66 -6.31 9.23
C ASN A 263 -6.26 -5.10 10.07
N ALA A 264 -5.61 -4.11 9.45
CA ALA A 264 -5.28 -2.85 10.11
C ALA A 264 -6.53 -2.12 10.64
N LEU A 265 -7.61 -2.07 9.84
CA LEU A 265 -8.90 -1.54 10.29
C LEU A 265 -9.50 -2.38 11.42
N HIS A 266 -9.36 -3.71 11.37
CA HIS A 266 -9.82 -4.58 12.46
C HIS A 266 -9.08 -4.28 13.76
N TYR A 267 -7.75 -4.14 13.72
CA TYR A 267 -6.94 -3.83 14.91
C TYR A 267 -7.30 -2.47 15.50
N ALA A 268 -7.58 -1.46 14.65
CA ALA A 268 -8.03 -0.15 15.09
C ALA A 268 -9.38 -0.21 15.83
N ILE A 269 -10.31 -1.05 15.35
CA ILE A 269 -11.62 -1.25 15.99
C ILE A 269 -11.47 -1.99 17.32
N ASP A 270 -10.78 -3.12 17.31
CA ASP A 270 -10.81 -4.06 18.45
C ASP A 270 -9.88 -3.62 19.59
N ALA A 271 -8.65 -3.20 19.26
CA ALA A 271 -7.61 -2.91 20.25
C ALA A 271 -7.30 -1.43 20.46
N GLN A 272 -7.63 -0.56 19.49
CA GLN A 272 -7.29 0.87 19.53
C GLN A 272 -5.81 1.14 19.90
N PRO A 273 -4.84 0.54 19.18
CA PRO A 273 -3.44 0.73 19.49
C PRO A 273 -2.99 2.18 19.32
N ARG A 274 -1.88 2.54 19.96
CA ARG A 274 -1.27 3.87 19.83
C ARG A 274 -0.97 4.21 18.37
N ARG A 275 -0.40 3.25 17.64
CA ARG A 275 0.01 3.41 16.24
C ARG A 275 -0.15 2.11 15.44
N ILE A 276 -0.57 2.25 14.20
CA ILE A 276 -0.57 1.21 13.17
C ILE A 276 0.21 1.72 11.96
N HIS A 277 1.39 1.16 11.76
CA HIS A 277 2.24 1.39 10.60
C HIS A 277 1.89 0.37 9.53
N THR A 278 1.15 0.77 8.50
CA THR A 278 0.89 -0.10 7.35
C THR A 278 1.95 0.15 6.28
N VAL A 279 2.59 -0.92 5.80
CA VAL A 279 3.68 -0.81 4.82
C VAL A 279 3.34 -1.54 3.54
N ASP A 280 3.56 -0.91 2.40
CA ASP A 280 3.51 -1.59 1.10
C ASP A 280 4.45 -0.90 0.11
N PHE A 281 5.03 -1.68 -0.77
CA PHE A 281 5.87 -1.14 -1.84
C PHE A 281 5.03 -0.69 -3.04
N ASN A 282 3.86 -1.32 -3.26
CA ASN A 282 2.94 -0.91 -4.32
C ASN A 282 2.10 0.29 -3.85
N PRO A 283 2.26 1.49 -4.43
CA PRO A 283 1.51 2.68 -4.01
C PRO A 283 -0.01 2.53 -4.15
N CYS A 284 -0.48 1.65 -5.05
CA CYS A 284 -1.90 1.38 -5.25
C CYS A 284 -2.55 0.69 -4.05
N GLN A 285 -1.80 -0.11 -3.28
CA GLN A 285 -2.31 -0.70 -2.04
C GLN A 285 -2.58 0.39 -1.00
N GLY A 286 -1.65 1.35 -0.90
CA GLY A 286 -1.84 2.58 -0.12
C GLY A 286 -3.09 3.34 -0.55
N HIS A 287 -3.33 3.51 -1.87
CA HIS A 287 -4.53 4.20 -2.37
C HIS A 287 -5.84 3.52 -1.94
N VAL A 288 -5.87 2.19 -1.80
CA VAL A 288 -7.05 1.43 -1.34
C VAL A 288 -7.33 1.69 0.13
N LEU A 289 -6.34 1.55 1.01
CA LEU A 289 -6.54 1.82 2.44
C LEU A 289 -6.88 3.29 2.69
N GLU A 290 -6.20 4.20 2.00
CA GLU A 290 -6.45 5.63 2.08
C GLU A 290 -7.87 6.00 1.66
N LEU A 291 -8.41 5.37 0.60
CA LEU A 291 -9.82 5.52 0.22
C LEU A 291 -10.76 5.02 1.31
N LYS A 292 -10.48 3.86 1.93
CA LYS A 292 -11.31 3.35 3.03
C LYS A 292 -11.34 4.31 4.21
N LEU A 293 -10.18 4.83 4.63
CA LEU A 293 -10.06 5.80 5.72
C LEU A 293 -10.83 7.09 5.41
N ALA A 294 -10.65 7.64 4.21
CA ALA A 294 -11.39 8.83 3.76
C ALA A 294 -12.91 8.59 3.74
N CYS A 295 -13.37 7.43 3.26
CA CYS A 295 -14.78 7.10 3.24
C CYS A 295 -15.37 6.92 4.64
N ILE A 296 -14.66 6.27 5.56
CA ILE A 296 -15.10 6.09 6.95
C ILE A 296 -15.28 7.44 7.64
N TYR A 297 -14.35 8.37 7.38
CA TYR A 297 -14.42 9.70 7.95
C TYR A 297 -15.55 10.55 7.34
N ALA A 298 -15.67 10.59 6.02
CA ALA A 298 -16.46 11.60 5.31
C ALA A 298 -17.86 11.14 4.86
N LEU A 299 -18.13 9.83 4.81
CA LEU A 299 -19.40 9.29 4.30
C LEU A 299 -20.29 8.75 5.41
N GLU A 300 -21.56 8.51 5.09
CA GLU A 300 -22.44 7.71 5.93
C GLU A 300 -22.31 6.22 5.60
N TYR A 301 -22.82 5.37 6.49
CA TYR A 301 -22.66 3.92 6.40
C TYR A 301 -23.23 3.33 5.11
N GLU A 302 -24.30 3.91 4.57
CA GLU A 302 -24.98 3.44 3.35
C GLU A 302 -24.06 3.56 2.13
N ASP A 303 -23.47 4.74 1.92
CA ASP A 303 -22.52 4.98 0.83
C ASP A 303 -21.27 4.10 1.00
N PHE A 304 -20.80 3.96 2.25
CA PHE A 304 -19.66 3.10 2.57
C PHE A 304 -19.94 1.62 2.26
N TRP A 305 -21.15 1.15 2.59
CA TRP A 305 -21.59 -0.21 2.28
C TRP A 305 -21.74 -0.44 0.78
N LEU A 306 -22.28 0.51 0.03
CA LEU A 306 -22.36 0.37 -1.42
C LEU A 306 -20.95 0.22 -2.03
N LEU A 307 -19.99 1.05 -1.60
CA LEU A 307 -18.61 0.98 -2.10
C LEU A 307 -17.92 -0.34 -1.77
N PHE A 308 -17.92 -0.76 -0.51
CA PHE A 308 -17.09 -1.88 -0.06
C PHE A 308 -17.88 -3.12 0.36
N GLY A 309 -19.16 -3.03 0.66
CA GLY A 309 -20.05 -4.19 0.86
C GLY A 309 -20.49 -4.79 -0.47
N GLU A 310 -21.21 -4.00 -1.28
CA GLU A 310 -21.68 -4.42 -2.61
C GLU A 310 -20.58 -4.35 -3.69
N GLY A 311 -19.52 -3.57 -3.45
CA GLY A 311 -18.46 -3.37 -4.44
C GLY A 311 -18.90 -2.48 -5.61
N ARG A 312 -19.95 -1.67 -5.46
CA ARG A 312 -20.51 -0.83 -6.53
C ARG A 312 -21.21 0.40 -5.97
N HIS A 313 -20.94 1.56 -6.56
CA HIS A 313 -21.61 2.80 -6.19
C HIS A 313 -21.94 3.64 -7.43
N PRO A 314 -23.22 4.02 -7.65
CA PRO A 314 -23.63 4.73 -8.87
C PRO A 314 -22.98 6.11 -9.02
N ASN A 315 -22.77 6.82 -7.90
CA ASN A 315 -22.24 8.19 -7.89
C ASN A 315 -20.82 8.29 -7.30
N PHE A 316 -19.98 7.25 -7.45
CA PHE A 316 -18.63 7.26 -6.84
C PHE A 316 -17.81 8.47 -7.28
N ARG A 317 -17.92 8.84 -8.56
CA ARG A 317 -17.23 9.99 -9.15
C ARG A 317 -17.54 11.30 -8.41
N GLU A 318 -18.80 11.51 -8.08
CA GLU A 318 -19.27 12.70 -7.39
C GLU A 318 -18.80 12.71 -5.93
N LEU A 319 -18.96 11.60 -5.22
CA LEU A 319 -18.46 11.45 -3.84
C LEU A 319 -16.96 11.70 -3.74
N LEU A 320 -16.20 11.18 -4.71
CA LEU A 320 -14.76 11.35 -4.78
C LEU A 320 -14.37 12.83 -4.83
N ASP A 321 -15.09 13.64 -5.61
CA ASP A 321 -14.78 15.05 -5.80
C ASP A 321 -15.29 15.91 -4.64
N SER A 322 -16.54 15.69 -4.21
CA SER A 322 -17.24 16.56 -3.27
C SER A 322 -16.98 16.25 -1.81
N LYS A 323 -16.79 14.98 -1.44
CA LYS A 323 -16.66 14.54 -0.05
C LYS A 323 -15.28 13.97 0.29
N LEU A 324 -14.67 13.21 -0.62
CA LEU A 324 -13.45 12.44 -0.31
C LEU A 324 -12.16 13.19 -0.62
N SER A 325 -12.16 14.11 -1.59
CA SER A 325 -10.96 14.81 -2.06
C SER A 325 -10.14 15.52 -0.97
N PRO A 326 -10.72 16.09 0.12
CA PRO A 326 -9.93 16.73 1.18
C PRO A 326 -9.06 15.75 1.98
N PHE A 327 -9.47 14.48 2.06
CA PHE A 327 -8.86 13.45 2.91
C PHE A 327 -7.91 12.52 2.14
N LEU A 328 -7.86 12.66 0.81
CA LEU A 328 -6.97 11.91 -0.06
C LEU A 328 -5.73 12.74 -0.41
N THR A 329 -4.56 12.11 -0.44
CA THR A 329 -3.33 12.63 -1.06
C THR A 329 -3.54 12.91 -2.54
N SER A 330 -2.71 13.79 -3.12
CA SER A 330 -2.76 14.11 -4.56
C SER A 330 -2.64 12.85 -5.42
N HIS A 331 -1.76 11.92 -5.03
CA HIS A 331 -1.61 10.64 -5.71
C HIS A 331 -2.88 9.79 -5.67
N ALA A 332 -3.46 9.58 -4.49
CA ALA A 332 -4.66 8.75 -4.34
C ALA A 332 -5.85 9.36 -5.07
N TYR A 333 -6.06 10.67 -4.93
CA TYR A 333 -7.13 11.37 -5.62
C TYR A 333 -7.00 11.21 -7.14
N GLN A 334 -5.82 11.49 -7.73
CA GLN A 334 -5.59 11.31 -9.17
C GLN A 334 -5.79 9.87 -9.63
N TYR A 335 -5.32 8.89 -8.85
CA TYR A 335 -5.52 7.47 -9.12
C TYR A 335 -7.00 7.13 -9.20
N TRP A 336 -7.80 7.51 -8.21
CA TRP A 336 -9.24 7.22 -8.19
C TRP A 336 -10.03 8.03 -9.21
N ARG A 337 -9.60 9.27 -9.50
CA ARG A 337 -10.17 10.11 -10.58
C ARG A 337 -10.05 9.39 -11.93
N LYS A 338 -8.88 8.82 -12.23
CA LYS A 338 -8.61 8.04 -13.45
C LYS A 338 -9.32 6.69 -13.46
N ASN A 339 -9.47 6.06 -12.30
CA ASN A 339 -10.01 4.71 -12.13
C ASN A 339 -11.43 4.70 -11.52
N ASN A 340 -12.21 5.76 -11.69
CA ASN A 340 -13.53 5.89 -11.06
C ASN A 340 -14.49 4.75 -11.45
N HIS A 341 -14.33 4.20 -12.67
CA HIS A 341 -15.07 3.04 -13.16
C HIS A 341 -14.88 1.75 -12.35
N MET A 342 -13.91 1.69 -11.42
CA MET A 342 -13.67 0.50 -10.59
C MET A 342 -14.87 0.16 -9.70
N PHE A 343 -15.72 1.14 -9.38
CA PHE A 343 -16.97 0.96 -8.63
C PHE A 343 -18.22 0.92 -9.51
N ASP A 344 -18.09 0.79 -10.84
CA ASP A 344 -19.24 0.58 -11.73
C ASP A 344 -19.81 -0.84 -11.59
N SER A 345 -18.93 -1.81 -11.35
CA SER A 345 -19.30 -3.21 -11.10
C SER A 345 -18.19 -3.97 -10.38
N ALA A 346 -18.56 -4.55 -9.24
CA ALA A 346 -17.78 -5.48 -8.42
C ALA A 346 -16.31 -5.07 -8.24
N PHE A 347 -16.06 -4.13 -7.33
CA PHE A 347 -14.74 -3.63 -6.95
C PHE A 347 -13.71 -4.76 -6.73
N TYR A 348 -14.11 -5.83 -6.06
CA TYR A 348 -13.26 -6.98 -5.73
C TYR A 348 -12.83 -7.80 -6.96
N MET A 349 -13.53 -7.64 -8.09
CA MET A 349 -13.14 -8.20 -9.37
C MET A 349 -12.09 -7.36 -10.11
N ARG A 350 -11.63 -6.24 -9.54
CA ARG A 350 -10.59 -5.37 -10.10
C ARG A 350 -9.24 -5.65 -9.43
N GLY A 351 -8.18 -4.97 -9.89
CA GLY A 351 -6.81 -5.24 -9.42
C GLY A 351 -6.22 -6.53 -9.98
N TYR A 352 -4.99 -6.87 -9.55
CA TYR A 352 -4.32 -8.09 -10.00
C TYR A 352 -5.04 -9.35 -9.52
N SER A 353 -5.42 -9.43 -8.23
CA SER A 353 -6.20 -10.56 -7.69
C SER A 353 -7.58 -10.71 -8.37
N GLY A 354 -8.17 -9.62 -8.84
CA GLY A 354 -9.44 -9.65 -9.58
C GLY A 354 -9.38 -10.43 -10.89
N HIS A 355 -8.20 -10.54 -11.53
CA HIS A 355 -8.04 -11.43 -12.69
C HIS A 355 -8.27 -12.90 -12.32
N ALA A 356 -7.75 -13.32 -11.16
CA ALA A 356 -7.95 -14.67 -10.62
C ALA A 356 -9.43 -14.96 -10.38
N LEU A 357 -10.13 -14.03 -9.72
CA LEU A 357 -11.55 -14.17 -9.42
C LEU A 357 -12.40 -14.22 -10.70
N ARG A 358 -12.13 -13.35 -11.69
CA ARG A 358 -12.84 -13.39 -12.98
C ARG A 358 -12.64 -14.71 -13.71
N LEU A 359 -11.42 -15.27 -13.68
CA LEU A 359 -11.12 -16.57 -14.27
C LEU A 359 -11.84 -17.71 -13.52
N ALA A 360 -11.85 -17.68 -12.19
CA ALA A 360 -12.58 -18.64 -11.38
C ALA A 360 -14.09 -18.58 -11.67
N TYR A 361 -14.67 -17.39 -11.77
CA TYR A 361 -16.08 -17.20 -12.14
C TYR A 361 -16.43 -17.71 -13.52
N TRP A 362 -15.56 -17.43 -14.49
CA TRP A 362 -15.71 -17.95 -15.84
C TRP A 362 -15.67 -19.48 -15.83
N ALA A 363 -14.73 -20.09 -15.10
CA ALA A 363 -14.65 -21.53 -14.94
C ALA A 363 -15.88 -22.12 -14.25
N LEU A 364 -16.41 -21.47 -13.20
CA LEU A 364 -17.65 -21.88 -12.51
C LEU A 364 -18.87 -21.82 -13.44
N ARG A 365 -18.92 -20.84 -14.35
CA ARG A 365 -19.99 -20.76 -15.36
C ARG A 365 -19.87 -21.86 -16.43
N VAL A 366 -18.68 -22.09 -16.96
CA VAL A 366 -18.45 -23.13 -17.99
C VAL A 366 -18.69 -24.55 -17.44
N THR A 367 -18.32 -24.80 -16.18
CA THR A 367 -18.56 -26.09 -15.51
C THR A 367 -20.00 -26.28 -15.01
N GLY A 368 -20.87 -25.28 -15.18
CA GLY A 368 -22.24 -25.31 -14.65
C GLY A 368 -22.33 -25.29 -13.12
N MET A 369 -21.23 -25.02 -12.41
CA MET A 369 -21.17 -25.01 -10.95
C MET A 369 -21.67 -23.72 -10.32
N HIS A 370 -21.80 -22.64 -11.08
CA HIS A 370 -22.21 -21.32 -10.58
C HIS A 370 -23.48 -21.40 -9.69
N GLY A 371 -24.51 -22.12 -10.14
CA GLY A 371 -25.75 -22.27 -9.35
C GLY A 371 -25.57 -23.09 -8.07
N ALA A 372 -24.65 -24.06 -8.04
CA ALA A 372 -24.34 -24.83 -6.84
C ALA A 372 -23.53 -24.00 -5.83
N VAL A 373 -22.55 -23.23 -6.32
CA VAL A 373 -21.78 -22.28 -5.50
C VAL A 373 -22.69 -21.23 -4.87
N HIS A 374 -23.60 -20.65 -5.66
CA HIS A 374 -24.56 -19.68 -5.14
C HIS A 374 -25.46 -20.27 -4.04
N LYS A 375 -25.99 -21.49 -4.26
CA LYS A 375 -26.76 -22.21 -3.23
C LYS A 375 -25.95 -22.51 -1.98
N MET A 376 -24.65 -22.74 -2.11
CA MET A 376 -23.75 -22.95 -0.97
C MET A 376 -23.56 -21.65 -0.17
N CYS A 377 -23.30 -20.53 -0.86
CA CYS A 377 -23.11 -19.22 -0.24
C CYS A 377 -24.41 -18.65 0.37
N ALA A 378 -25.57 -19.11 -0.08
CA ALA A 378 -26.88 -18.77 0.48
C ALA A 378 -27.44 -19.82 1.46
N ALA A 379 -26.67 -20.85 1.82
CA ALA A 379 -27.17 -21.94 2.66
C ALA A 379 -27.46 -21.46 4.10
N PRO A 380 -28.68 -21.67 4.65
CA PRO A 380 -29.04 -21.23 6.00
C PRO A 380 -28.35 -22.02 7.12
N THR A 381 -27.91 -23.25 6.84
CA THR A 381 -27.25 -24.14 7.80
C THR A 381 -25.97 -24.76 7.25
N LEU A 382 -25.05 -25.10 8.14
CA LEU A 382 -23.78 -25.76 7.80
C LEU A 382 -24.01 -27.16 7.21
N GLU A 383 -25.05 -27.89 7.63
CA GLU A 383 -25.38 -29.21 7.09
C GLU A 383 -25.79 -29.16 5.61
N GLN A 384 -26.57 -28.14 5.24
CA GLN A 384 -26.92 -27.92 3.84
C GLN A 384 -25.70 -27.54 3.01
N GLN A 385 -24.82 -26.69 3.55
CA GLN A 385 -23.53 -26.37 2.94
C GLN A 385 -22.68 -27.63 2.71
N ARG A 386 -22.52 -28.48 3.74
CA ARG A 386 -21.78 -29.75 3.68
C ARG A 386 -22.32 -30.66 2.57
N LYS A 387 -23.65 -30.76 2.46
CA LYS A 387 -24.31 -31.57 1.43
C LYS A 387 -23.97 -31.05 0.04
N ILE A 388 -24.04 -29.74 -0.20
CA ILE A 388 -23.73 -29.13 -1.49
C ILE A 388 -22.24 -29.29 -1.83
N TRP A 389 -21.35 -29.01 -0.87
CA TRP A 389 -19.91 -29.19 -1.02
C TRP A 389 -19.57 -30.61 -1.47
N THR A 390 -20.03 -31.60 -0.71
CA THR A 390 -19.69 -33.02 -0.92
C THR A 390 -20.29 -33.59 -2.21
N SER A 391 -21.54 -33.23 -2.53
CA SER A 391 -22.25 -33.83 -3.66
C SER A 391 -22.02 -33.12 -5.00
N ARG A 392 -21.70 -31.82 -5.01
CA ARG A 392 -21.66 -31.02 -6.24
C ARG A 392 -20.30 -30.36 -6.49
N ILE A 393 -19.74 -29.68 -5.49
CA ILE A 393 -18.57 -28.80 -5.69
C ILE A 393 -17.26 -29.60 -5.64
N ARG A 394 -17.07 -30.35 -4.56
CA ARG A 394 -15.84 -31.13 -4.32
C ARG A 394 -15.50 -32.12 -5.44
N PRO A 395 -16.45 -32.90 -6.01
CA PRO A 395 -16.12 -33.86 -7.07
C PRO A 395 -15.57 -33.19 -8.34
N VAL A 396 -16.08 -32.00 -8.68
CA VAL A 396 -15.61 -31.24 -9.85
C VAL A 396 -14.26 -30.63 -9.56
N LEU A 397 -14.09 -29.97 -8.41
CA LEU A 397 -12.83 -29.33 -8.00
C LEU A 397 -11.66 -30.31 -7.95
N LEU A 398 -11.91 -31.53 -7.47
CA LEU A 398 -10.91 -32.61 -7.39
C LEU A 398 -10.88 -33.52 -8.61
N SER A 399 -11.65 -33.23 -9.66
CA SER A 399 -11.65 -34.03 -10.89
C SER A 399 -10.25 -34.10 -11.50
N ALA A 400 -9.92 -35.23 -12.15
CA ALA A 400 -8.61 -35.44 -12.75
C ALA A 400 -8.25 -34.34 -13.77
N PHE A 401 -9.25 -33.78 -14.46
CA PHE A 401 -9.08 -32.68 -15.41
C PHE A 401 -8.64 -31.39 -14.72
N ILE A 402 -9.37 -30.92 -13.70
CA ILE A 402 -9.01 -29.70 -12.97
C ILE A 402 -7.67 -29.88 -12.24
N ARG A 403 -7.44 -31.07 -11.67
CA ARG A 403 -6.18 -31.40 -11.02
C ARG A 403 -4.98 -31.29 -11.97
N LYS A 404 -5.12 -31.78 -13.21
CA LYS A 404 -4.04 -31.78 -14.21
C LYS A 404 -3.84 -30.42 -14.89
N VAL A 405 -4.92 -29.68 -15.16
CA VAL A 405 -4.87 -28.41 -15.91
C VAL A 405 -4.59 -27.22 -15.00
N PHE A 406 -5.15 -27.19 -13.79
CA PHE A 406 -5.11 -26.03 -12.89
C PHE A 406 -4.18 -26.25 -11.69
N LEU A 407 -4.31 -27.37 -10.96
CA LEU A 407 -3.51 -27.60 -9.74
C LEU A 407 -2.09 -28.09 -10.03
N ALA A 408 -1.87 -28.90 -11.07
CA ALA A 408 -0.56 -29.45 -11.41
C ALA A 408 0.25 -28.61 -12.41
N ASN A 409 -0.32 -27.51 -12.95
CA ASN A 409 0.36 -26.68 -13.93
C ASN A 409 1.09 -25.50 -13.25
N PRO A 410 2.44 -25.46 -13.27
CA PRO A 410 3.22 -24.37 -12.69
C PRO A 410 2.88 -23.00 -13.29
N ILE A 411 2.44 -22.96 -14.55
CA ILE A 411 2.07 -21.74 -15.27
C ILE A 411 0.77 -21.15 -14.68
N PHE A 412 -0.18 -21.99 -14.25
CA PHE A 412 -1.44 -21.52 -13.66
C PHE A 412 -1.23 -20.96 -12.24
N GLN A 413 -0.43 -21.65 -11.42
CA GLN A 413 -0.06 -21.19 -10.08
C GLN A 413 0.66 -19.82 -10.13
N TRP A 414 1.56 -19.66 -11.11
CA TRP A 414 2.32 -18.45 -11.34
C TRP A 414 1.49 -17.27 -11.89
N ASN A 415 0.65 -17.52 -12.90
CA ASN A 415 -0.08 -16.44 -13.60
C ASN A 415 -1.39 -16.03 -12.93
N SER A 416 -2.00 -16.89 -12.11
CA SER A 416 -3.39 -16.70 -11.68
C SER A 416 -3.52 -16.28 -10.22
N LEU A 417 -2.59 -16.67 -9.34
CA LEU A 417 -2.72 -16.40 -7.89
C LEU A 417 -1.70 -15.38 -7.36
N GLY A 418 -0.74 -14.95 -8.18
CA GLY A 418 0.32 -14.02 -7.76
C GLY A 418 1.27 -14.60 -6.70
N VAL A 419 1.22 -15.92 -6.48
CA VAL A 419 2.03 -16.64 -5.48
C VAL A 419 3.42 -16.92 -6.07
N PRO A 420 4.52 -16.48 -5.42
CA PRO A 420 5.86 -16.79 -5.88
C PRO A 420 6.14 -18.29 -5.83
N ILE A 421 6.94 -18.77 -6.78
CA ILE A 421 7.37 -20.18 -6.83
C ILE A 421 8.11 -20.60 -5.55
N ASN A 422 8.74 -19.66 -4.86
CA ASN A 422 9.39 -19.88 -3.57
C ASN A 422 8.39 -20.33 -2.50
N GLN A 423 7.21 -19.70 -2.43
CA GLN A 423 6.15 -20.10 -1.50
C GLN A 423 5.65 -21.50 -1.82
N ALA A 424 5.45 -21.82 -3.11
CA ALA A 424 5.05 -23.16 -3.51
C ALA A 424 6.08 -24.22 -3.09
N ARG A 425 7.37 -23.92 -3.21
CA ARG A 425 8.45 -24.81 -2.75
C ARG A 425 8.42 -25.07 -1.24
N VAL A 426 7.85 -24.16 -0.43
CA VAL A 426 7.74 -24.36 1.02
C VAL A 426 6.81 -25.53 1.33
N PHE A 427 5.57 -25.53 0.81
CA PHE A 427 4.63 -26.62 1.08
C PHE A 427 4.94 -27.90 0.28
N LEU A 428 5.54 -27.78 -0.90
CA LEU A 428 5.88 -28.94 -1.75
C LEU A 428 6.94 -29.86 -1.14
N LYS A 429 7.68 -29.40 -0.11
CA LYS A 429 8.59 -30.26 0.68
C LYS A 429 7.84 -31.23 1.58
N GLU A 430 6.62 -30.89 1.99
CA GLU A 430 5.85 -31.61 2.99
C GLU A 430 4.68 -32.38 2.37
N THR A 431 4.09 -31.86 1.29
CA THR A 431 2.89 -32.41 0.67
C THR A 431 2.83 -32.15 -0.84
N THR A 432 1.78 -32.66 -1.49
CA THR A 432 1.53 -32.40 -2.92
C THR A 432 0.59 -31.21 -3.09
N THR A 433 0.60 -30.54 -4.25
CA THR A 433 -0.37 -29.47 -4.53
C THR A 433 -1.83 -29.93 -4.39
N SER A 434 -2.12 -31.17 -4.78
CA SER A 434 -3.48 -31.71 -4.67
C SER A 434 -3.90 -31.88 -3.22
N GLN A 435 -3.01 -32.42 -2.38
CA GLN A 435 -3.29 -32.59 -0.96
C GLN A 435 -3.33 -31.24 -0.24
N PHE A 436 -2.46 -30.29 -0.56
CA PHE A 436 -2.52 -28.93 -0.03
C PHE A 436 -3.86 -28.25 -0.33
N ALA A 437 -4.35 -28.37 -1.57
CA ALA A 437 -5.66 -27.82 -1.95
C ALA A 437 -6.82 -28.50 -1.21
N ILE A 438 -6.76 -29.82 -0.99
CA ILE A 438 -7.72 -30.56 -0.17
C ILE A 438 -7.69 -30.05 1.26
N ASP A 439 -6.52 -29.99 1.88
CA ASP A 439 -6.32 -29.57 3.27
C ASP A 439 -6.71 -28.11 3.49
N ALA A 440 -6.60 -27.27 2.47
CA ALA A 440 -7.05 -25.88 2.52
C ALA A 440 -8.58 -25.75 2.38
N LEU A 441 -9.19 -26.45 1.42
CA LEU A 441 -10.57 -26.19 1.01
C LEU A 441 -11.61 -27.11 1.65
N ASP A 442 -11.32 -28.40 1.83
CA ASP A 442 -12.30 -29.34 2.42
C ASP A 442 -12.71 -28.92 3.84
N PRO A 443 -11.80 -28.53 4.75
CA PRO A 443 -12.18 -28.07 6.08
C PRO A 443 -13.09 -26.85 6.06
N ILE A 444 -12.90 -25.93 5.10
CA ILE A 444 -13.77 -24.76 4.95
C ILE A 444 -15.16 -25.19 4.46
N GLY A 445 -15.23 -25.91 3.34
CA GLY A 445 -16.50 -26.34 2.77
C GLY A 445 -17.33 -27.20 3.72
N LEU A 446 -16.66 -27.96 4.60
CA LEU A 446 -17.30 -28.84 5.56
C LEU A 446 -17.58 -28.17 6.91
N ASN A 447 -16.73 -27.26 7.40
CA ASN A 447 -16.81 -26.83 8.81
C ASN A 447 -16.87 -25.32 9.03
N SER A 448 -16.81 -24.50 7.98
CA SER A 448 -16.88 -23.04 8.09
C SER A 448 -18.09 -22.51 7.33
N HIS A 449 -19.06 -21.91 8.04
CA HIS A 449 -20.32 -21.47 7.43
C HIS A 449 -20.13 -20.18 6.61
N VAL A 450 -20.06 -20.32 5.28
CA VAL A 450 -19.75 -19.22 4.33
C VAL A 450 -20.76 -18.07 4.44
N ALA A 451 -22.05 -18.40 4.45
CA ALA A 451 -23.13 -17.42 4.46
C ALA A 451 -23.16 -16.52 5.71
N LYS A 452 -22.63 -16.99 6.85
CA LYS A 452 -22.82 -16.35 8.16
C LYS A 452 -21.54 -15.97 8.91
N ASP A 453 -20.43 -16.63 8.66
CA ASP A 453 -19.20 -16.41 9.46
C ASP A 453 -17.94 -16.27 8.60
N ASN A 454 -17.94 -16.80 7.37
CA ASN A 454 -16.77 -16.82 6.51
C ASN A 454 -16.90 -15.92 5.28
N TYR A 455 -16.65 -14.63 5.53
CA TYR A 455 -16.74 -13.58 4.53
C TYR A 455 -15.64 -13.65 3.45
N PHE A 456 -14.53 -14.34 3.72
CA PHE A 456 -13.42 -14.46 2.76
C PHE A 456 -13.86 -15.23 1.52
N TYR A 457 -14.49 -16.38 1.74
CA TYR A 457 -15.02 -17.20 0.66
C TYR A 457 -16.33 -16.64 0.12
N GLN A 458 -17.17 -16.01 0.95
CA GLN A 458 -18.35 -15.28 0.48
C GLN A 458 -17.95 -14.25 -0.59
N LEU A 459 -16.94 -13.42 -0.31
CA LEU A 459 -16.43 -12.43 -1.25
C LEU A 459 -15.88 -13.09 -2.52
N CYS A 460 -15.05 -14.12 -2.38
CA CYS A 460 -14.42 -14.76 -3.53
C CYS A 460 -15.42 -15.49 -4.42
N LEU A 461 -16.55 -15.95 -3.88
CA LEU A 461 -17.56 -16.75 -4.59
C LEU A 461 -18.76 -15.93 -5.07
N GLU A 462 -19.06 -14.78 -4.45
CA GLU A 462 -20.18 -13.88 -4.81
C GLU A 462 -19.76 -12.45 -5.20
N ALA A 463 -18.46 -12.13 -5.14
CA ALA A 463 -17.84 -10.85 -5.56
C ALA A 463 -18.26 -9.65 -4.71
N LYS A 464 -18.96 -9.92 -3.61
CA LYS A 464 -19.49 -8.96 -2.65
C LYS A 464 -19.64 -9.59 -1.28
N TYR A 465 -19.75 -8.76 -0.26
CA TYR A 465 -20.10 -9.19 1.08
C TYR A 465 -21.61 -9.22 1.30
N THR A 466 -22.04 -9.87 2.38
CA THR A 466 -23.41 -9.77 2.91
C THR A 466 -23.36 -9.12 4.28
N LYS A 467 -24.47 -8.52 4.72
CA LYS A 467 -24.53 -7.90 6.06
C LYS A 467 -24.22 -8.91 7.17
N ASP A 468 -24.58 -10.18 6.96
CA ASP A 468 -24.33 -11.27 7.90
C ASP A 468 -22.89 -11.82 7.83
N SER A 469 -22.22 -11.68 6.68
CA SER A 469 -20.87 -12.21 6.45
C SER A 469 -20.00 -11.13 5.79
N CYS A 470 -19.45 -10.26 6.65
CA CYS A 470 -18.53 -9.19 6.25
C CYS A 470 -17.43 -8.95 7.31
N PRO A 471 -16.31 -8.32 6.93
CA PRO A 471 -15.31 -7.84 7.89
C PRO A 471 -15.89 -6.85 8.89
N LEU A 472 -15.31 -6.79 10.09
CA LEU A 472 -15.79 -5.94 11.19
C LEU A 472 -15.95 -4.47 10.79
N TYR A 473 -15.02 -3.92 10.00
CA TYR A 473 -15.09 -2.52 9.53
C TYR A 473 -16.25 -2.24 8.56
N LEU A 474 -16.87 -3.26 7.96
CA LEU A 474 -18.07 -3.13 7.12
C LEU A 474 -19.37 -3.36 7.89
N THR A 475 -19.31 -3.83 9.13
CA THR A 475 -20.48 -3.87 10.00
C THR A 475 -20.87 -2.45 10.38
N ARG A 476 -22.15 -2.22 10.70
CA ARG A 476 -22.61 -0.90 11.15
C ARG A 476 -21.91 -0.47 12.43
N GLU A 477 -21.82 -1.38 13.40
CA GLU A 477 -21.14 -1.15 14.68
C GLU A 477 -19.66 -0.79 14.48
N GLY A 478 -18.92 -1.58 13.67
CA GLY A 478 -17.51 -1.32 13.41
C GLY A 478 -17.28 -0.01 12.67
N PHE A 479 -18.13 0.33 11.70
CA PHE A 479 -18.09 1.62 11.01
C PHE A 479 -18.33 2.80 11.97
N GLU A 480 -19.39 2.71 12.78
CA GLU A 480 -19.72 3.75 13.77
C GLU A 480 -18.61 3.91 14.81
N LYS A 481 -18.00 2.81 15.26
CA LYS A 481 -16.86 2.84 16.20
C LYS A 481 -15.63 3.54 15.60
N LEU A 482 -15.37 3.37 14.31
CA LEU A 482 -14.27 4.08 13.64
C LEU A 482 -14.58 5.56 13.37
N LYS A 483 -15.84 5.90 13.07
CA LYS A 483 -16.27 7.27 12.77
C LYS A 483 -16.48 8.12 14.04
N LYS A 484 -16.73 7.49 15.19
CA LYS A 484 -16.97 8.13 16.48
C LYS A 484 -15.84 9.12 16.84
N ASP A 485 -16.20 10.15 17.61
CA ASP A 485 -15.27 11.15 18.17
C ASP A 485 -14.43 11.82 17.08
N ASP A 486 -15.11 12.25 16.01
CA ASP A 486 -14.49 12.80 14.80
C ASP A 486 -13.38 11.89 14.25
N GLY A 487 -13.66 10.59 14.13
CA GLY A 487 -12.71 9.62 13.61
C GLY A 487 -11.43 9.43 14.42
N ALA A 488 -11.42 9.71 15.72
CA ALA A 488 -10.20 9.60 16.57
C ALA A 488 -9.48 8.25 16.45
N ALA A 489 -10.23 7.15 16.24
CA ALA A 489 -9.66 5.82 16.03
C ALA A 489 -8.77 5.74 14.76
N LEU A 490 -8.97 6.63 13.79
CA LEU A 490 -8.20 6.70 12.56
C LEU A 490 -6.84 7.39 12.75
N ASP A 491 -6.61 8.13 13.83
CA ASP A 491 -5.36 8.88 14.03
C ASP A 491 -4.14 7.99 14.31
N CYS A 492 -4.38 6.73 14.69
CA CYS A 492 -3.33 5.74 14.89
C CYS A 492 -2.63 5.34 13.57
N PHE A 493 -3.24 5.57 12.40
CA PHE A 493 -2.71 5.07 11.12
C PHE A 493 -1.56 5.91 10.59
N ARG A 494 -0.47 5.25 10.18
CA ARG A 494 0.59 5.81 9.33
C ARG A 494 0.85 4.87 8.16
N LEU A 495 0.48 5.28 6.95
CA LEU A 495 0.69 4.50 5.73
C LEU A 495 2.04 4.85 5.13
N HIS A 496 2.87 3.84 4.90
CA HIS A 496 4.21 3.96 4.32
C HIS A 496 4.25 3.30 2.95
N THR A 497 4.71 4.05 1.95
CA THR A 497 4.97 3.53 0.60
C THR A 497 6.45 3.35 0.40
N ASP A 498 6.98 2.20 0.84
CA ASP A 498 8.41 1.86 0.80
C ASP A 498 8.61 0.38 1.13
N SER A 499 9.86 -0.10 1.09
CA SER A 499 10.22 -1.43 1.57
C SER A 499 10.04 -1.51 3.09
N ILE A 500 9.63 -2.68 3.59
CA ILE A 500 9.45 -2.92 5.03
C ILE A 500 10.73 -2.66 5.82
N MET A 501 11.89 -2.97 5.24
CA MET A 501 13.18 -2.70 5.85
C MET A 501 13.46 -1.21 5.98
N ASN A 502 13.21 -0.42 4.93
CA ASN A 502 13.39 1.03 4.97
C ASN A 502 12.49 1.67 6.01
N VAL A 503 11.22 1.24 6.10
CA VAL A 503 10.31 1.72 7.14
C VAL A 503 10.85 1.38 8.53
N MET A 504 11.21 0.12 8.79
CA MET A 504 11.75 -0.27 10.10
C MET A 504 13.04 0.47 10.47
N ASN A 505 13.92 0.72 9.49
CA ASN A 505 15.13 1.52 9.69
C ASN A 505 14.81 2.98 10.03
N ARG A 506 13.84 3.60 9.36
CA ARG A 506 13.37 4.95 9.68
C ARG A 506 12.78 5.03 11.07
N LEU A 507 11.83 4.15 11.39
CA LEU A 507 11.21 4.07 12.72
C LEU A 507 12.25 3.95 13.84
N GLY A 508 13.41 3.35 13.54
CA GLY A 508 14.54 3.30 14.45
C GLY A 508 14.39 2.20 15.50
N LYS A 509 15.36 2.17 16.42
CA LYS A 509 15.45 1.11 17.43
C LYS A 509 14.31 1.16 18.43
N ASP A 510 13.82 -0.01 18.83
CA ASP A 510 12.84 -0.17 19.90
C ASP A 510 11.54 0.67 19.72
N SER A 511 11.15 0.89 18.46
CA SER A 511 10.01 1.70 18.04
C SER A 511 8.70 0.90 17.93
N LEU A 512 8.80 -0.41 17.69
CA LEU A 512 7.68 -1.32 17.48
C LEU A 512 7.50 -2.28 18.66
N THR A 513 6.26 -2.64 18.99
CA THR A 513 5.97 -3.71 19.95
C THR A 513 5.53 -4.99 19.24
N ILE A 514 4.81 -4.86 18.12
CA ILE A 514 4.27 -5.99 17.35
C ILE A 514 4.54 -5.76 15.86
N ALA A 515 4.98 -6.78 15.15
CA ALA A 515 5.10 -6.78 13.70
C ALA A 515 4.31 -7.96 13.09
N VAL A 516 3.35 -7.68 12.21
CA VAL A 516 2.54 -8.67 11.49
C VAL A 516 2.96 -8.67 10.02
N ILE A 517 3.80 -9.61 9.65
CA ILE A 517 4.49 -9.62 8.34
C ILE A 517 3.97 -10.70 7.38
N MET A 518 2.78 -11.23 7.67
CA MET A 518 2.06 -12.19 6.82
C MET A 518 2.97 -13.35 6.37
N ASP A 519 2.98 -13.66 5.08
CA ASP A 519 3.77 -14.70 4.43
C ASP A 519 5.01 -14.16 3.68
N LEU A 520 5.44 -12.92 3.99
CA LEU A 520 6.59 -12.27 3.35
C LEU A 520 7.82 -13.19 3.23
N GLN A 521 8.05 -14.00 4.26
CA GLN A 521 9.18 -14.92 4.37
C GLN A 521 9.19 -16.00 3.27
N ASP A 522 8.00 -16.47 2.88
CA ASP A 522 7.83 -17.53 1.89
C ASP A 522 8.26 -17.09 0.48
N TRP A 523 8.36 -15.77 0.27
CA TRP A 523 8.70 -15.19 -1.02
C TRP A 523 10.23 -15.23 -1.25
N PHE A 524 11.03 -15.40 -0.20
CA PHE A 524 12.48 -15.47 -0.31
C PHE A 524 12.96 -16.84 -0.79
N PRO A 525 13.97 -16.90 -1.69
CA PRO A 525 14.58 -18.15 -2.08
C PRO A 525 15.31 -18.77 -0.89
N ASN A 526 15.09 -20.08 -0.66
CA ASN A 526 15.88 -20.83 0.31
C ASN A 526 17.34 -20.86 -0.15
N SER A 527 18.16 -20.05 0.51
CA SER A 527 19.57 -19.80 0.17
C SER A 527 20.50 -20.17 1.33
N VAL A 528 19.96 -20.85 2.34
CA VAL A 528 20.70 -21.28 3.52
C VAL A 528 20.77 -22.79 3.53
N ASP A 529 21.98 -23.31 3.32
CA ASP A 529 22.31 -24.69 3.67
C ASP A 529 22.45 -24.77 5.20
N SER A 530 21.85 -25.79 5.81
CA SER A 530 22.00 -26.04 7.24
C SER A 530 23.00 -27.19 7.46
N PRO A 531 24.12 -26.98 8.17
CA PRO A 531 24.62 -25.71 8.73
C PRO A 531 25.40 -24.87 7.68
N PRO A 532 25.34 -23.53 7.76
CA PRO A 532 26.04 -22.67 6.82
C PRO A 532 27.55 -22.64 7.10
N ALA A 533 28.36 -22.57 6.04
CA ALA A 533 29.81 -22.50 6.17
C ALA A 533 30.26 -21.25 6.96
N PRO A 534 31.33 -21.34 7.78
CA PRO A 534 31.90 -20.18 8.46
C PRO A 534 32.22 -19.06 7.47
N GLY A 535 31.75 -17.84 7.75
CA GLY A 535 31.99 -16.67 6.88
C GLY A 535 31.04 -16.52 5.68
N SER A 536 30.01 -17.37 5.56
CA SER A 536 28.97 -17.21 4.54
C SER A 536 28.22 -15.87 4.70
N LYS A 537 27.96 -15.19 3.57
CA LYS A 537 27.17 -13.96 3.57
C LYS A 537 25.73 -14.28 4.01
N PRO A 538 25.13 -13.46 4.89
CA PRO A 538 23.73 -13.64 5.26
C PRO A 538 22.84 -13.53 4.01
N CYS A 539 21.83 -14.38 3.91
CA CYS A 539 20.81 -14.23 2.87
C CYS A 539 19.97 -12.96 3.09
N GLU A 540 19.27 -12.51 2.06
CA GLU A 540 18.43 -11.30 2.11
C GLU A 540 17.43 -11.33 3.27
N LEU A 541 16.76 -12.48 3.49
CA LEU A 541 15.83 -12.64 4.60
C LEU A 541 16.49 -12.44 5.97
N THR A 542 17.77 -12.82 6.13
CA THR A 542 18.50 -12.60 7.39
C THR A 542 18.63 -11.10 7.67
N GLN A 543 18.82 -10.26 6.64
CA GLN A 543 18.90 -8.82 6.81
C GLN A 543 17.54 -8.22 7.22
N THR A 544 16.44 -8.72 6.65
CA THR A 544 15.07 -8.36 7.08
C THR A 544 14.84 -8.72 8.55
N ILE A 545 15.19 -9.94 8.97
CA ILE A 545 15.04 -10.40 10.36
C ILE A 545 15.87 -9.54 11.33
N ARG A 546 17.11 -9.19 10.97
CA ARG A 546 17.97 -8.31 11.78
C ARG A 546 17.39 -6.90 11.92
N THR A 547 16.89 -6.34 10.82
CA THR A 547 16.25 -5.01 10.82
C THR A 547 15.02 -5.01 11.71
N LEU A 548 14.21 -6.07 11.61
CA LEU A 548 13.03 -6.27 12.43
C LEU A 548 13.38 -6.43 13.93
N ARG A 549 14.45 -7.18 14.26
CA ARG A 549 14.96 -7.25 15.65
C ARG A 549 15.41 -5.89 16.17
N SER A 550 16.03 -5.08 15.31
CA SER A 550 16.47 -3.74 15.69
C SER A 550 15.27 -2.84 16.00
N ALA A 551 14.22 -2.87 15.19
CA ALA A 551 13.05 -2.01 15.35
C ALA A 551 12.12 -2.42 16.50
N LEU A 552 12.06 -3.70 16.87
CA LEU A 552 11.22 -4.17 17.97
C LEU A 552 11.81 -3.82 19.34
N LYS A 553 10.97 -3.42 20.30
CA LYS A 553 11.32 -3.32 21.73
C LYS A 553 11.76 -4.68 22.29
N PRO A 554 12.49 -4.72 23.43
CA PRO A 554 12.66 -5.95 24.20
C PRO A 554 11.30 -6.63 24.45
N ASN A 555 11.22 -7.96 24.29
CA ASN A 555 9.98 -8.74 24.28
C ASN A 555 8.96 -8.40 23.17
N GLY A 556 9.36 -7.58 22.19
CA GLY A 556 8.56 -7.33 20.99
C GLY A 556 8.35 -8.60 20.18
N ARG A 557 7.19 -8.72 19.53
CA ARG A 557 6.72 -9.95 18.90
C ARG A 557 6.52 -9.79 17.40
N VAL A 558 6.82 -10.84 16.67
CA VAL A 558 6.61 -10.95 15.22
C VAL A 558 5.64 -12.07 14.95
N PHE A 559 4.59 -11.77 14.21
CA PHE A 559 3.59 -12.73 13.77
C PHE A 559 3.68 -12.91 12.28
N PHE A 560 3.81 -14.16 11.84
CA PHE A 560 3.87 -14.52 10.43
C PHE A 560 3.23 -15.87 10.18
N ARG A 561 2.72 -16.05 8.96
CA ARG A 561 2.07 -17.27 8.48
C ARG A 561 2.92 -17.88 7.37
N SER A 562 2.73 -19.18 7.14
CA SER A 562 3.53 -19.93 6.16
C SER A 562 2.67 -20.94 5.41
N ALA A 563 2.99 -21.15 4.14
CA ALA A 563 2.41 -22.22 3.34
C ALA A 563 2.88 -23.62 3.79
N GLY A 564 4.05 -23.74 4.42
CA GLY A 564 4.51 -24.99 5.05
C GLY A 564 4.24 -25.04 6.55
N GLN A 565 4.14 -26.25 7.09
CA GLN A 565 4.02 -26.55 8.50
C GLN A 565 5.31 -26.24 9.27
N GLU A 566 6.50 -26.40 8.68
CA GLU A 566 7.80 -26.16 9.31
C GLU A 566 8.78 -25.48 8.34
N PRO A 567 8.60 -24.17 8.06
CA PRO A 567 9.42 -23.48 7.09
C PRO A 567 10.90 -23.36 7.54
N TRP A 568 11.81 -23.34 6.56
CA TRP A 568 13.26 -23.31 6.76
C TRP A 568 13.76 -22.10 7.57
N TYR A 569 13.05 -20.97 7.49
CA TYR A 569 13.46 -19.72 8.12
C TYR A 569 13.14 -19.64 9.62
N LEU A 570 12.45 -20.63 10.22
CA LEU A 570 12.27 -20.68 11.68
C LEU A 570 13.62 -20.72 12.40
N GLU A 571 14.59 -21.44 11.84
CA GLU A 571 15.93 -21.53 12.42
C GLU A 571 16.72 -20.22 12.26
N LEU A 572 16.47 -19.46 11.19
CA LEU A 572 17.02 -18.12 11.05
C LEU A 572 16.54 -17.20 12.16
N TYR A 573 15.24 -17.23 12.49
CA TYR A 573 14.72 -16.47 13.62
C TYR A 573 15.41 -16.84 14.94
N ARG A 574 15.58 -18.13 15.22
CA ARG A 574 16.27 -18.58 16.45
C ARG A 574 17.72 -18.08 16.50
N ARG A 575 18.46 -18.24 15.40
CA ARG A 575 19.86 -17.81 15.27
C ARG A 575 20.01 -16.29 15.44
N GLU A 576 19.08 -15.52 14.87
CA GLU A 576 19.11 -14.06 14.96
C GLU A 576 18.54 -13.54 16.29
N GLY A 577 18.27 -14.40 17.28
CA GLY A 577 17.99 -14.01 18.66
C GLY A 577 16.50 -13.96 19.03
N PHE A 578 15.64 -14.68 18.32
CA PHE A 578 14.22 -14.82 18.67
C PHE A 578 13.93 -16.13 19.40
N LYS A 579 12.93 -16.12 20.28
CA LYS A 579 12.22 -17.31 20.74
C LYS A 579 11.05 -17.54 19.78
N VAL A 580 11.01 -18.70 19.13
CA VAL A 580 9.99 -19.03 18.11
C VAL A 580 9.00 -20.05 18.67
N GLU A 581 7.71 -19.72 18.61
CA GLU A 581 6.61 -20.53 19.09
C GLU A 581 5.59 -20.74 17.96
N CYS A 582 5.15 -21.98 17.78
CA CYS A 582 4.09 -22.31 16.84
C CYS A 582 2.74 -22.07 17.51
N ILE A 583 1.91 -21.21 16.92
CA ILE A 583 0.56 -20.91 17.42
C ILE A 583 -0.39 -21.97 16.87
N HIS A 584 -0.51 -22.03 15.54
CA HIS A 584 -1.33 -23.02 14.85
C HIS A 584 -0.49 -23.79 13.83
N LYS A 585 -0.80 -25.07 13.69
CA LYS A 585 -0.25 -25.94 12.65
C LYS A 585 -1.37 -26.82 12.11
N ARG A 586 -1.71 -26.66 10.83
CA ARG A 586 -2.74 -27.45 10.14
C ARG A 586 -2.14 -28.82 9.80
N PRO A 587 -2.60 -29.94 10.39
CA PRO A 587 -2.09 -31.26 10.04
C PRO A 587 -2.41 -31.60 8.58
N ILE A 588 -1.52 -32.34 7.91
CA ILE A 588 -1.78 -32.87 6.56
C ILE A 588 -2.92 -33.88 6.65
N GLY A 589 -3.94 -33.74 5.79
CA GLY A 589 -5.19 -34.51 5.91
C GLY A 589 -6.11 -34.04 7.05
N GLY A 590 -5.81 -32.90 7.67
CA GLY A 590 -6.62 -32.30 8.72
C GLY A 590 -8.03 -31.94 8.22
N LYS A 591 -9.05 -32.23 9.04
CA LYS A 591 -10.45 -31.95 8.70
C LYS A 591 -10.99 -30.67 9.33
N ILE A 592 -10.32 -30.14 10.35
CA ILE A 592 -10.73 -28.96 11.10
C ILE A 592 -9.91 -27.78 10.59
N PRO A 593 -10.56 -26.67 10.18
CA PRO A 593 -9.84 -25.49 9.73
C PRO A 593 -9.17 -24.79 10.93
N ILE A 594 -7.96 -24.26 10.72
CA ILE A 594 -7.22 -23.55 11.79
C ILE A 594 -7.64 -22.08 11.95
N ASP A 595 -8.31 -21.53 10.95
CA ASP A 595 -8.96 -20.21 10.95
C ASP A 595 -10.02 -20.19 9.82
N ARG A 596 -10.74 -19.08 9.63
CA ARG A 596 -11.79 -19.02 8.58
C ARG A 596 -11.23 -18.99 7.16
N VAL A 597 -9.94 -18.78 6.99
CA VAL A 597 -9.31 -18.77 5.67
C VAL A 597 -8.75 -20.14 5.32
N ASN A 598 -8.07 -20.77 6.28
CA ASN A 598 -7.42 -22.06 6.20
C ASN A 598 -6.53 -22.19 4.96
N MET A 599 -5.89 -21.12 4.50
CA MET A 599 -4.98 -21.16 3.35
C MET A 599 -3.56 -21.53 3.78
N TYR A 600 -3.07 -20.87 4.83
CA TYR A 600 -1.76 -21.12 5.42
C TYR A 600 -1.74 -22.43 6.21
N ALA A 601 -0.61 -23.14 6.17
CA ALA A 601 -0.44 -24.38 6.92
C ALA A 601 0.02 -24.15 8.36
N SER A 602 0.57 -22.97 8.67
CA SER A 602 1.03 -22.64 10.01
C SER A 602 1.00 -21.14 10.32
N PHE A 603 0.97 -20.84 11.62
CA PHE A 603 1.02 -19.50 12.19
C PHE A 603 2.00 -19.48 13.35
N TYR A 604 2.92 -18.52 13.38
CA TYR A 604 4.03 -18.46 14.33
C TYR A 604 4.13 -17.10 15.03
N CYS A 605 4.65 -17.14 16.26
CA CYS A 605 5.14 -15.98 16.99
C CYS A 605 6.65 -16.10 17.19
N ALA A 606 7.40 -15.06 16.82
CA ALA A 606 8.81 -14.91 17.18
C ALA A 606 8.98 -13.73 18.15
N THR A 607 9.40 -13.99 19.38
CA THR A 607 9.60 -12.98 20.43
C THR A 607 11.08 -12.61 20.53
N LYS A 608 11.40 -11.31 20.48
CA LYS A 608 12.76 -10.79 20.65
C LYS A 608 13.24 -11.08 22.07
N LYS A 609 14.34 -11.84 22.18
CA LYS A 609 15.03 -12.12 23.46
C LYS A 609 15.76 -10.90 23.99
#